data_AF-A0A8B6Y8H1-F1
#
_entry.id   AF-A0A8B6Y8H1-F1
#
_cell.length_a   1.000
_cell.length_b   1.000
_cell.length_c   1.000
_cell.angle_alpha   90.00
_cell.angle_beta   90.00
_cell.angle_gamma   90.00
#
_symmetry.space_group_name_H-M   'P 1'
#
loop_
_entity.id
_entity.type
_entity.pdbx_description
1 polymer ?
#
loop_
_entity_poly.entity_id
_entity_poly.type
_entity_poly.pdbx_seq_one_letter_code
_entity_poly.pdbx_strand_id
1 'polypeptide(L)'
;MAKDIPTEFSRNPRDIQEICYWKATELRTFLLYAGIAALNGVVDDEVYKHFLLLVCGVSIFVNSRLCKTHSEYTGSLLKLFVQNAHILYGKEFLVYNVHNLVHLASDAKRFSPLNCFSAFPFANFLLKLKKLIRKPKQPI
;
A
#
# COMPACT_ATOMS: atom_id res chain seq x y z
N MET A 1 2.28 11.99 22.29
CA MET A 1 2.42 10.74 21.52
C MET A 1 1.07 10.06 21.50
N ALA A 2 0.71 9.42 20.40
CA ALA A 2 -0.53 8.66 20.34
C ALA A 2 -0.42 7.42 21.21
N LYS A 3 -1.44 7.14 22.02
CA LYS A 3 -1.41 6.01 22.96
C LYS A 3 -1.39 4.64 22.28
N ASP A 4 -1.91 4.56 21.05
CA ASP A 4 -2.23 3.27 20.42
C ASP A 4 -1.39 2.95 19.18
N ILE A 5 -0.35 3.76 18.89
CA ILE A 5 0.47 3.58 17.69
C ILE A 5 1.95 3.44 18.07
N PRO A 6 2.63 2.36 17.62
CA PRO A 6 4.05 2.15 17.86
C PRO A 6 4.93 3.33 17.38
N THR A 7 6.01 3.60 18.10
CA THR A 7 6.93 4.72 17.84
C THR A 7 7.59 4.67 16.46
N GLU A 8 7.62 3.51 15.83
CA GLU A 8 8.10 3.27 14.47
C GLU A 8 7.25 4.00 13.42
N PHE A 9 6.02 4.36 13.74
CA PHE A 9 5.16 5.16 12.87
C PHE A 9 5.32 6.65 13.18
N SER A 10 5.80 7.40 12.19
CA SER A 10 6.09 8.82 12.33
C SER A 10 4.89 9.73 12.69
N ARG A 11 3.66 9.28 12.45
CA ARG A 11 2.41 10.02 12.69
C ARG A 11 1.22 9.09 12.92
N ASN A 12 0.22 9.60 13.62
CA ASN A 12 -1.10 9.00 13.57
C ASN A 12 -1.70 9.11 12.17
N PRO A 13 -2.39 8.05 11.70
CA PRO A 13 -3.28 8.19 10.58
C PRO A 13 -4.34 9.25 10.94
N ARG A 14 -4.66 10.07 9.95
CA ARG A 14 -5.80 10.98 10.02
C ARG A 14 -7.11 10.21 10.10
N ASP A 15 -8.20 10.95 10.30
CA ASP A 15 -9.53 10.35 10.26
C ASP A 15 -9.76 9.64 8.91
N ILE A 16 -10.49 8.52 8.94
CA ILE A 16 -10.88 7.76 7.75
C ILE A 16 -11.77 8.58 6.81
N GLN A 17 -12.50 9.57 7.34
CA GLN A 17 -13.25 10.54 6.52
C GLN A 17 -12.33 11.39 5.62
N GLU A 18 -11.05 11.53 5.98
CA GLU A 18 -10.05 12.26 5.21
C GLU A 18 -9.17 11.33 4.34
N ILE A 19 -9.58 10.09 4.10
CA ILE A 19 -8.78 9.08 3.38
C ILE A 19 -8.26 9.58 2.02
N CYS A 20 -9.04 10.40 1.32
CA CYS A 20 -8.66 11.02 0.05
C CYS A 20 -7.42 11.92 0.15
N TYR A 21 -7.10 12.44 1.34
CA TYR A 21 -5.96 13.30 1.60
C TYR A 21 -4.77 12.54 2.20
N TRP A 22 -4.92 11.26 2.53
CA TRP A 22 -3.87 10.46 3.15
C TRP A 22 -2.62 10.37 2.27
N LYS A 23 -1.45 10.45 2.90
CA LYS A 23 -0.18 10.20 2.22
C LYS A 23 -0.01 8.70 1.99
N ALA A 24 0.84 8.34 1.04
CA ALA A 24 1.20 6.95 0.77
C ALA A 24 1.69 6.19 2.02
N THR A 25 2.37 6.86 2.96
CA THR A 25 2.81 6.25 4.22
C THR A 25 1.64 5.91 5.14
N GLU A 26 0.62 6.76 5.21
CA GLU A 26 -0.60 6.52 5.99
C GLU A 26 -1.42 5.38 5.38
N LEU A 27 -1.62 5.40 4.06
CA LEU A 27 -2.29 4.32 3.33
C LEU A 27 -1.56 2.98 3.52
N ARG A 28 -0.23 2.99 3.51
CA ARG A 28 0.57 1.78 3.78
C ARG A 28 0.40 1.27 5.21
N THR A 29 0.42 2.15 6.21
CA THR A 29 0.19 1.75 7.62
C THR A 29 -1.21 1.19 7.80
N PHE A 30 -2.21 1.80 7.16
CA PHE A 30 -3.58 1.29 7.19
C PHE A 30 -3.67 -0.09 6.54
N LEU A 31 -3.14 -0.25 5.33
CA LEU A 31 -3.19 -1.53 4.63
C LEU A 31 -2.48 -2.65 5.41
N LEU A 32 -1.29 -2.41 5.97
CA LEU A 32 -0.50 -3.48 6.59
C LEU A 32 -0.86 -3.77 8.05
N TYR A 33 -1.50 -2.83 8.75
CA TYR A 33 -1.70 -2.94 10.19
C TYR A 33 -3.08 -2.43 10.62
N ALA A 34 -3.30 -1.11 10.57
CA ALA A 34 -4.44 -0.50 11.26
C ALA A 34 -5.79 -0.90 10.64
N GLY A 35 -5.85 -1.09 9.32
CA GLY A 35 -7.07 -1.44 8.59
C GLY A 35 -7.62 -2.82 8.96
N ILE A 36 -6.75 -3.78 9.34
CA ILE A 36 -7.20 -5.09 9.81
C ILE A 36 -8.06 -4.93 11.06
N ALA A 37 -7.58 -4.16 12.05
CA ALA A 37 -8.32 -3.92 13.28
C ALA A 37 -9.51 -2.97 13.06
N ALA A 38 -9.33 -1.93 12.25
CA ALA A 38 -10.32 -0.87 12.06
C ALA A 38 -11.55 -1.30 11.23
N LEU A 39 -11.40 -2.27 10.32
CA LEU A 39 -12.49 -2.75 9.47
C LEU A 39 -13.20 -3.99 10.03
N ASN A 40 -12.57 -4.70 10.98
CA ASN A 40 -13.12 -5.93 11.54
C ASN A 40 -14.44 -5.67 12.28
N GLY A 41 -15.53 -6.31 11.84
CA GLY A 41 -16.87 -6.13 12.39
C GLY A 41 -17.53 -4.78 12.05
N VAL A 42 -16.91 -3.98 11.19
CA VAL A 42 -17.45 -2.68 10.73
C VAL A 42 -17.99 -2.75 9.31
N VAL A 43 -17.29 -3.47 8.41
CA VAL A 43 -17.72 -3.69 7.02
C VAL A 43 -18.28 -5.10 6.85
N ASP A 44 -19.00 -5.34 5.75
CA ASP A 44 -19.50 -6.67 5.42
C ASP A 44 -18.38 -7.72 5.39
N ASP A 45 -18.67 -8.92 5.87
CA ASP A 45 -17.69 -10.01 5.99
C ASP A 45 -16.99 -10.33 4.67
N GLU A 46 -17.70 -10.26 3.55
CA GLU A 46 -17.13 -10.51 2.22
C GLU A 46 -16.17 -9.40 1.79
N VAL A 47 -16.50 -8.14 2.10
CA VAL A 47 -15.61 -6.99 1.88
C VAL A 47 -14.38 -7.09 2.77
N TYR A 48 -14.54 -7.50 4.03
CA TYR A 48 -13.44 -7.69 4.96
C TYR A 48 -12.48 -8.80 4.49
N LYS A 49 -13.01 -9.98 4.13
CA LYS A 49 -12.20 -11.08 3.57
C LYS A 49 -11.50 -10.66 2.29
N HIS A 50 -12.18 -9.90 1.42
CA HIS A 50 -11.59 -9.37 0.20
C HIS A 50 -10.44 -8.40 0.50
N PHE A 51 -10.61 -7.50 1.46
CA PHE A 51 -9.54 -6.63 1.95
C PHE A 51 -8.35 -7.44 2.46
N LEU A 52 -8.58 -8.50 3.24
CA LEU A 52 -7.52 -9.36 3.77
C LEU A 52 -6.70 -10.06 2.66
N LEU A 53 -7.27 -10.38 1.50
CA LEU A 53 -6.50 -10.91 0.36
C LEU A 53 -5.40 -9.91 -0.07
N LEU A 54 -5.75 -8.63 -0.14
CA LEU A 54 -4.80 -7.57 -0.48
C LEU A 54 -3.75 -7.37 0.62
N VAL A 55 -4.18 -7.35 1.88
CA VAL A 55 -3.29 -7.25 3.05
C VAL A 55 -2.24 -8.37 3.02
N CYS A 56 -2.68 -9.62 2.89
CA CYS A 56 -1.80 -10.78 2.83
C CYS A 56 -0.84 -10.68 1.65
N GLY A 57 -1.36 -10.34 0.46
CA GLY A 57 -0.54 -10.28 -0.74
C GLY A 57 0.58 -9.24 -0.66
N VAL A 58 0.23 -8.02 -0.23
CA VAL A 58 1.22 -6.94 -0.08
C VAL A 58 2.18 -7.21 1.07
N SER A 59 1.72 -7.79 2.18
CA SER A 59 2.58 -8.13 3.33
C SER A 59 3.68 -9.12 2.95
N ILE A 60 3.36 -10.14 2.13
CA ILE A 60 4.35 -11.11 1.64
C ILE A 60 5.40 -10.42 0.77
N PHE A 61 4.99 -9.56 -0.17
CA PHE A 61 5.93 -8.89 -1.06
C PHE A 61 6.78 -7.81 -0.40
N VAL A 62 6.35 -7.26 0.74
CA VAL A 62 7.16 -6.35 1.53
C VAL A 62 8.27 -7.10 2.28
N ASN A 63 8.03 -8.35 2.68
CA ASN A 63 9.00 -9.17 3.39
C ASN A 63 9.97 -9.84 2.40
N SER A 64 11.27 -9.54 2.51
CA SER A 64 12.26 -10.02 1.55
C SER A 64 12.43 -11.55 1.50
N ARG A 65 12.21 -12.23 2.62
CA ARG A 65 12.28 -13.69 2.70
C ARG A 65 11.03 -14.32 2.09
N LEU A 66 9.85 -13.88 2.53
CA LEU A 66 8.57 -14.44 2.07
C LEU A 66 8.31 -14.13 0.60
N CYS A 67 8.70 -12.95 0.13
CA CYS A 67 8.61 -12.60 -1.28
C CYS A 67 9.31 -13.64 -2.16
N LYS A 68 10.52 -14.09 -1.78
CA LYS A 68 11.27 -15.08 -2.57
C LYS A 68 10.61 -16.45 -2.57
N THR A 69 10.10 -16.89 -1.41
CA THR A 69 9.55 -18.25 -1.26
C THR A 69 8.09 -18.38 -1.71
N HIS A 70 7.30 -17.31 -1.62
CA HIS A 70 5.84 -17.36 -1.83
C HIS A 70 5.34 -16.45 -2.95
N SER A 71 6.21 -16.00 -3.86
CA SER A 71 5.82 -15.12 -4.98
C SER A 71 4.64 -15.68 -5.81
N GLU A 72 4.64 -16.98 -6.07
CA GLU A 72 3.59 -17.61 -6.91
C GLU A 72 2.26 -17.68 -6.19
N TYR A 73 2.27 -18.13 -4.94
CA TYR A 73 1.09 -18.12 -4.07
C TYR A 73 0.51 -16.71 -3.94
N THR A 74 1.39 -15.71 -3.75
CA THR A 74 1.00 -14.30 -3.65
C THR A 74 0.36 -13.79 -4.94
N GLY A 75 0.90 -14.19 -6.10
CA GLY A 75 0.30 -13.89 -7.40
C GLY A 75 -1.12 -14.45 -7.53
N SER A 76 -1.37 -15.66 -7.02
CA SER A 76 -2.72 -16.24 -6.98
C SER A 76 -3.67 -15.46 -6.06
N LEU A 77 -3.19 -15.00 -4.89
CA LEU A 77 -3.98 -14.16 -3.99
C LEU A 77 -4.41 -12.85 -4.64
N LEU A 78 -3.50 -12.15 -5.33
CA LEU A 78 -3.82 -10.88 -5.98
C LEU A 78 -4.70 -11.06 -7.22
N LYS A 79 -4.54 -12.17 -7.96
CA LYS A 79 -5.49 -12.53 -9.03
C LYS A 79 -6.89 -12.74 -8.48
N LEU A 80 -7.02 -13.48 -7.38
CA LEU A 80 -8.31 -13.71 -6.73
C LEU A 80 -8.93 -12.40 -6.23
N PHE A 81 -8.12 -11.50 -5.66
CA PHE A 81 -8.56 -10.15 -5.28
C PHE A 81 -9.16 -9.41 -6.48
N VAL A 82 -8.43 -9.34 -7.61
CA VAL A 82 -8.90 -8.61 -8.80
C VAL A 82 -10.16 -9.26 -9.41
N GLN A 83 -10.23 -10.60 -9.43
CA GLN A 83 -11.41 -11.32 -9.90
C GLN A 83 -12.65 -11.00 -9.05
N ASN A 84 -12.53 -11.03 -7.73
CA ASN A 84 -13.67 -10.78 -6.83
C ASN A 84 -14.04 -9.30 -6.75
N ALA A 85 -13.13 -8.39 -7.10
CA ALA A 85 -13.35 -6.96 -6.95
C ALA A 85 -14.53 -6.44 -7.79
N HIS A 86 -14.74 -6.98 -8.99
CA HIS A 86 -15.88 -6.56 -9.81
C HIS A 86 -17.24 -7.03 -9.28
N ILE A 87 -17.24 -8.11 -8.48
CA ILE A 87 -18.45 -8.66 -7.87
C ILE A 87 -18.88 -7.77 -6.71
N LEU A 88 -17.91 -7.34 -5.90
CA LEU A 88 -18.15 -6.55 -4.69
C LEU A 88 -18.32 -5.05 -4.96
N TYR A 89 -17.57 -4.49 -5.90
CA TYR A 89 -17.48 -3.02 -6.08
C TYR A 89 -17.87 -2.56 -7.49
N GLY A 90 -18.35 -3.46 -8.35
CA GLY A 90 -18.69 -3.14 -9.73
C GLY A 90 -17.48 -3.13 -10.69
N LYS A 91 -17.78 -3.11 -12.00
CA LYS A 91 -16.75 -3.19 -13.05
C LYS A 91 -15.89 -1.93 -13.13
N GLU A 92 -16.44 -0.79 -12.71
CA GLU A 92 -15.78 0.51 -12.61
C GLU A 92 -14.61 0.49 -11.64
N PHE A 93 -14.59 -0.42 -10.67
CA PHE A 93 -13.47 -0.58 -9.74
C PHE A 93 -12.24 -1.19 -10.43
N LEU A 94 -12.40 -1.92 -11.54
CA LEU A 94 -11.31 -2.54 -12.30
C LEU A 94 -10.53 -1.53 -13.16
N VAL A 95 -10.06 -0.45 -12.54
CA VAL A 95 -9.18 0.53 -13.17
C VAL A 95 -7.76 -0.04 -13.35
N TYR A 96 -6.95 0.65 -14.15
CA TYR A 96 -5.56 0.28 -14.44
C TYR A 96 -4.73 -0.11 -13.19
N ASN A 97 -4.84 0.67 -12.11
CA ASN A 97 -4.09 0.42 -10.89
C ASN A 97 -4.49 -0.90 -10.19
N VAL A 98 -5.77 -1.27 -10.25
CA VAL A 98 -6.27 -2.54 -9.70
C VAL A 98 -5.80 -3.70 -10.56
N HIS A 99 -5.85 -3.55 -11.90
CA HIS A 99 -5.34 -4.57 -12.82
C HIS A 99 -3.86 -4.86 -12.62
N ASN A 100 -3.03 -3.84 -12.37
CA ASN A 100 -1.59 -3.99 -12.16
C ASN A 100 -1.22 -4.92 -11.00
N LEU A 101 -2.13 -5.15 -10.04
CA LEU A 101 -1.91 -6.10 -8.94
C LEU A 101 -1.64 -7.53 -9.45
N VAL A 102 -2.19 -7.91 -10.60
CA VAL A 102 -1.98 -9.24 -11.22
C VAL A 102 -0.53 -9.44 -11.65
N HIS A 103 0.15 -8.36 -12.04
CA HIS A 103 1.54 -8.38 -12.54
C HIS A 103 2.58 -8.20 -11.42
N LEU A 104 2.14 -7.85 -10.21
CA LEU A 104 3.03 -7.54 -9.10
C LEU A 104 3.93 -8.72 -8.72
N ALA A 105 3.47 -9.96 -8.90
CA ALA A 105 4.27 -11.15 -8.66
C ALA A 105 5.45 -11.30 -9.63
N SER A 106 5.22 -11.05 -10.93
CA SER A 106 6.30 -11.04 -11.92
C SER A 106 7.28 -9.89 -11.67
N ASP A 107 6.76 -8.72 -11.28
CA ASP A 107 7.59 -7.56 -10.97
C ASP A 107 8.46 -7.81 -9.73
N ALA A 108 7.90 -8.39 -8.68
CA ALA A 108 8.65 -8.73 -7.47
C ALA A 108 9.73 -9.81 -7.73
N LYS A 109 9.46 -10.78 -8.62
CA LYS A 109 10.47 -11.75 -9.08
C LYS A 109 11.60 -11.06 -9.85
N ARG A 110 11.28 -10.05 -10.67
CA ARG A 110 12.24 -9.35 -11.54
C ARG A 110 13.06 -8.29 -10.80
N PHE A 111 12.42 -7.51 -9.93
CA PHE A 111 12.97 -6.30 -9.32
C PHE A 111 13.23 -6.43 -7.82
N SER A 112 13.12 -7.65 -7.27
CA SER A 112 13.22 -7.93 -5.82
C SER A 112 11.97 -7.43 -5.07
N PRO A 113 11.89 -7.53 -3.72
CA PRO A 113 10.70 -7.15 -2.94
C PRO A 113 10.20 -5.72 -3.19
N LEU A 114 8.94 -5.45 -2.85
CA LEU A 114 8.25 -4.17 -3.17
C LEU A 114 9.04 -2.92 -2.76
N ASN A 115 9.73 -2.98 -1.62
CA ASN A 115 10.51 -1.84 -1.12
C ASN A 115 11.67 -1.45 -2.05
N CYS A 116 12.18 -2.37 -2.88
CA CYS A 116 13.31 -2.17 -3.77
C CYS A 116 12.95 -1.38 -5.04
N PHE A 117 11.69 -1.43 -5.49
CA PHE A 117 11.23 -0.79 -6.72
C PHE A 117 10.05 0.16 -6.51
N SER A 118 9.74 0.49 -5.25
CA SER A 118 8.72 1.49 -4.91
C SER A 118 9.23 2.93 -5.07
N ALA A 119 8.29 3.87 -5.25
CA ALA A 119 8.59 5.30 -5.33
C ALA A 119 8.87 5.98 -3.96
N PHE A 120 8.69 5.28 -2.83
CA PHE A 120 8.82 5.84 -1.48
C PHE A 120 10.17 6.54 -1.22
N PRO A 121 11.34 5.95 -1.59
CA PRO A 121 12.63 6.63 -1.40
C PRO A 121 12.76 7.92 -2.22
N PHE A 122 12.22 7.92 -3.44
CA PHE A 122 12.28 9.06 -4.36
C PHE A 122 11.43 10.25 -3.88
N ALA A 123 10.24 9.99 -3.30
CA ALA A 123 9.40 11.03 -2.73
C ALA A 123 10.13 11.83 -1.63
N ASN A 124 10.88 11.13 -0.77
CA ASN A 124 11.71 11.78 0.25
C ASN A 124 12.90 12.53 -0.36
N PHE A 125 13.48 12.00 -1.44
CA PHE A 125 14.59 12.64 -2.14
C PHE A 125 14.18 13.92 -2.88
N LEU A 126 12.97 13.97 -3.47
CA LEU A 126 12.43 15.19 -4.11
C LEU A 126 12.36 16.37 -3.13
N LEU A 127 12.06 16.12 -1.86
CA LEU A 127 12.10 17.18 -0.83
C LEU A 127 13.51 17.72 -0.62
N LYS A 128 14.54 16.86 -0.68
CA LYS A 128 15.94 17.29 -0.60
C LYS A 128 16.32 18.13 -1.83
N LEU A 129 15.99 17.65 -3.04
CA LEU A 129 16.22 18.40 -4.28
C LEU A 129 15.55 19.78 -4.26
N LYS A 130 14.29 19.86 -3.81
CA LYS A 130 13.56 21.13 -3.68
C LYS A 130 14.26 22.13 -2.76
N LYS A 131 14.98 21.67 -1.73
CA LYS A 131 15.77 22.54 -0.85
C LYS A 131 17.07 23.02 -1.48
N LEU A 132 17.63 22.26 -2.43
CA LEU A 132 18.84 22.63 -3.17
C LEU A 132 18.55 23.67 -4.26
N ILE A 133 17.32 23.69 -4.80
CA ILE A 133 16.89 24.70 -5.75
C ILE A 133 16.56 26.00 -4.99
N ARG A 134 17.36 27.05 -5.22
CA ARG A 134 17.19 28.38 -4.59
C ARG A 134 15.81 28.97 -4.91
N LYS A 135 15.23 29.67 -3.94
CA LYS A 135 14.05 30.51 -4.19
C LYS A 135 14.50 31.77 -4.96
N PRO A 136 13.69 32.33 -5.88
CA PRO A 136 14.03 33.55 -6.64
C PRO A 136 14.42 34.76 -5.77
N LYS A 137 14.07 34.75 -4.48
CA LYS A 137 14.25 35.86 -3.53
C LYS A 137 15.63 35.91 -2.85
N GLN A 138 16.61 35.09 -3.27
CA GLN A 138 17.99 35.15 -2.77
C GLN A 138 18.99 35.08 -3.93
N PRO A 139 19.25 36.20 -4.63
CA PRO A 139 20.32 36.30 -5.62
C PRO A 139 21.69 36.47 -4.92
N ILE A 140 22.75 36.26 -5.71
CA ILE A 140 24.18 36.26 -5.31
C ILE A 140 24.62 37.66 -4.88
#